data_AF-A0A2M6WXL7-F1
#
_entry.id   AF-A0A2M6WXL7-F1
#
_cell.length_a   1.000
_cell.length_b   1.000
_cell.length_c   1.000
_cell.angle_alpha   90.00
_cell.angle_beta   90.00
_cell.angle_gamma   90.00
#
_symmetry.space_group_name_H-M   'P 1'
#
loop_
_entity.id
_entity.type
_entity.pdbx_description
1 polymer ?
#
loop_
_entity_poly.entity_id
_entity_poly.type
_entity_poly.pdbx_seq_one_letter_code
_entity_poly.pdbx_strand_id
1 'polypeptide(L)'
;MKSKLLILTCICLIVAGLRLLPHMANFTPVGAFAIFAASKLKSKYTPLFVFGSLFVSDIILGLSYINLFVYIGFAIYYLLGININNYKSLIANSILASILFFAITNFGSWIGPWYPHTLNGLIDCFVKAIPFYRGTILGDLFYIGAFFGAYELVRFYNLRVRKPITLRKE
;
A
#
# COMPACT_ATOMS: atom_id res chain seq x y z
N MET A 1 17.58 -2.21 15.86
CA MET A 1 16.66 -3.26 15.38
C MET A 1 15.30 -3.22 16.08
N LYS A 2 15.25 -3.20 17.43
CA LYS A 2 14.00 -3.13 18.22
C LYS A 2 13.05 -1.98 17.81
N SER A 3 13.57 -0.76 17.61
CA SER A 3 12.74 0.40 17.22
C SER A 3 12.10 0.28 15.84
N LYS A 4 12.77 -0.32 14.84
CA LYS A 4 12.19 -0.55 13.51
C LYS A 4 11.07 -1.59 13.55
N LEU A 5 11.26 -2.66 14.35
CA LEU A 5 10.26 -3.71 14.52
C LEU A 5 9.01 -3.17 15.24
N LEU A 6 9.21 -2.32 16.26
CA LEU A 6 8.11 -1.63 16.93
C LEU A 6 7.32 -0.75 15.96
N ILE A 7 7.99 0.08 15.16
CA ILE A 7 7.35 0.94 14.15
C ILE A 7 6.56 0.08 13.14
N LEU A 8 7.16 -1.00 12.63
CA LEU A 8 6.49 -1.92 11.72
C LEU A 8 5.23 -2.54 12.34
N THR A 9 5.30 -2.92 13.61
CA THR A 9 4.18 -3.49 14.34
C THR A 9 3.06 -2.46 14.51
N CYS A 10 3.37 -1.25 14.94
CA CYS A 10 2.38 -0.19 15.10
C CYS A 10 1.69 0.15 13.77
N ILE A 11 2.46 0.33 12.70
CA ILE A 11 1.89 0.64 11.38
C ILE A 11 1.03 -0.54 10.89
N CYS A 12 1.49 -1.78 11.05
CA CYS A 12 0.74 -2.98 10.69
C CYS A 12 -0.63 -3.02 11.38
N LEU A 13 -0.68 -2.78 12.69
CA LEU A 13 -1.93 -2.76 13.45
C LEU A 13 -2.86 -1.63 13.00
N ILE A 14 -2.33 -0.43 12.76
CA ILE A 14 -3.10 0.71 12.24
C ILE A 14 -3.67 0.40 10.86
N VAL A 15 -2.85 -0.15 9.96
CA VAL A 15 -3.25 -0.51 8.59
C VAL A 15 -4.34 -1.57 8.60
N ALA A 16 -4.17 -2.63 9.40
CA ALA A 16 -5.18 -3.66 9.57
C ALA A 16 -6.49 -3.08 10.14
N GLY A 17 -6.40 -2.22 11.17
CA GLY A 17 -7.57 -1.59 11.79
C GLY A 17 -8.32 -0.65 10.84
N LEU A 18 -7.61 0.22 10.11
CA LEU A 18 -8.22 1.14 9.14
C LEU A 18 -8.97 0.43 8.01
N ARG A 19 -8.59 -0.81 7.69
CA ARG A 19 -9.26 -1.65 6.70
C ARG A 19 -10.55 -2.31 7.22
N LEU A 20 -10.75 -2.35 8.54
CA LEU A 20 -11.96 -2.87 9.17
C LEU A 20 -13.02 -1.79 9.41
N LEU A 21 -12.63 -0.52 9.38
CA LEU A 21 -13.56 0.59 9.55
C LEU A 21 -14.39 0.81 8.28
N PRO A 22 -15.63 1.34 8.39
CA PRO A 22 -16.40 1.72 7.22
C PRO A 22 -15.66 2.76 6.38
N HIS A 23 -15.34 2.39 5.14
CA HIS A 23 -14.67 3.25 4.19
C HIS A 23 -15.20 2.99 2.78
N MET A 24 -14.93 3.92 1.85
CA MET A 24 -15.18 3.69 0.43
C MET A 24 -14.45 2.42 -0.04
N ALA A 25 -15.04 1.65 -0.95
CA ALA A 25 -14.42 0.43 -1.44
C ALA A 25 -12.99 0.69 -1.94
N ASN A 26 -12.03 -0.17 -1.58
CA ASN A 26 -10.60 -0.05 -1.86
C ASN A 26 -9.86 1.18 -1.29
N PHE A 27 -10.53 2.09 -0.58
CA PHE A 27 -9.88 3.22 0.10
C PHE A 27 -9.17 2.74 1.38
N THR A 28 -7.99 2.12 1.22
CA THR A 28 -7.26 1.48 2.33
C THR A 28 -5.79 1.88 2.32
N PRO A 29 -5.10 1.88 3.47
CA PRO A 29 -3.70 2.29 3.55
C PRO A 29 -2.70 1.21 3.11
N VAL A 30 -3.16 0.02 2.68
CA VAL A 30 -2.28 -1.14 2.47
C VAL A 30 -1.31 -0.95 1.31
N GLY A 31 -1.78 -0.43 0.16
CA GLY A 31 -0.93 -0.16 -1.01
C GLY A 31 0.16 0.85 -0.69
N ALA A 32 -0.24 1.95 -0.03
CA ALA A 32 0.69 2.96 0.45
C ALA A 32 1.70 2.41 1.47
N PHE A 33 1.26 1.57 2.40
CA PHE A 33 2.14 0.93 3.37
C PHE A 33 3.15 -0.01 2.70
N ALA A 34 2.72 -0.79 1.70
CA ALA A 34 3.60 -1.68 0.94
C ALA A 34 4.73 -0.90 0.26
N ILE A 35 4.40 0.18 -0.46
CA ILE A 35 5.37 1.07 -1.11
C ILE A 35 6.29 1.75 -0.09
N PHE A 36 5.71 2.28 1.00
CA PHE A 36 6.46 2.98 2.04
C PHE A 36 7.44 2.05 2.77
N ALA A 37 6.98 0.86 3.17
CA ALA A 37 7.79 -0.12 3.88
C ALA A 37 8.96 -0.60 3.02
N ALA A 38 8.71 -0.90 1.74
CA ALA A 38 9.75 -1.29 0.78
C ALA A 38 10.80 -0.18 0.58
N SER A 39 10.37 1.06 0.39
CA SER A 39 11.26 2.17 0.04
C SER A 39 12.06 2.73 1.23
N LYS A 40 11.42 2.91 2.40
CA LYS A 40 12.01 3.64 3.54
C LYS A 40 12.52 2.74 4.66
N LEU A 41 11.85 1.63 4.97
CA LEU A 41 12.20 0.83 6.15
C LEU A 41 13.34 -0.16 5.88
N LYS A 42 13.44 -0.67 4.64
CA LYS A 42 14.52 -1.54 4.12
C LYS A 42 14.92 -2.66 5.09
N SER A 43 13.93 -3.34 5.67
CA SER A 43 14.15 -4.45 6.61
C SER A 43 13.71 -5.76 5.96
N LYS A 44 14.42 -6.87 6.20
CA LYS A 44 13.99 -8.19 5.70
C LYS A 44 12.58 -8.61 6.18
N TYR A 45 12.07 -7.99 7.24
CA TYR A 45 10.75 -8.25 7.79
C TYR A 45 9.62 -7.42 7.16
N THR A 46 9.91 -6.40 6.33
CA THR A 46 8.86 -5.55 5.75
C THR A 46 7.80 -6.32 4.96
N PRO A 47 8.14 -7.35 4.14
CA PRO A 47 7.10 -8.15 3.49
C PRO A 47 6.19 -8.84 4.50
N LEU A 48 6.77 -9.42 5.56
CA LEU A 48 6.00 -10.13 6.60
C LEU A 48 4.96 -9.23 7.26
N PHE A 49 5.29 -7.97 7.57
CA PHE A 49 4.34 -7.04 8.17
C PHE A 49 3.29 -6.53 7.17
N VAL A 50 3.67 -6.33 5.90
CA VAL A 50 2.73 -5.90 4.85
C VAL A 50 1.70 -6.99 4.55
N PHE A 51 2.14 -8.23 4.35
CA PHE A 51 1.22 -9.35 4.11
C PHE A 51 0.53 -9.83 5.38
N GLY A 52 1.19 -9.66 6.54
CA GLY A 52 0.60 -9.93 7.84
C GLY A 52 -0.60 -9.03 8.14
N SER A 53 -0.53 -7.73 7.81
CA SER A 53 -1.66 -6.83 8.03
C SER A 53 -2.87 -7.19 7.16
N LEU A 54 -2.63 -7.59 5.89
CA LEU A 54 -3.66 -8.12 5.00
C LEU A 54 -4.30 -9.37 5.57
N PHE A 55 -3.49 -10.35 5.95
CA PHE A 55 -3.97 -11.64 6.44
C PHE A 55 -4.77 -11.51 7.73
N VAL A 56 -4.30 -10.73 8.69
CA VAL A 56 -5.02 -10.49 9.95
C VAL A 56 -6.37 -9.84 9.70
N SER A 57 -6.43 -8.83 8.82
CA SER A 57 -7.71 -8.19 8.47
C SER A 57 -8.62 -9.11 7.65
N ASP A 58 -8.09 -9.96 6.78
CA ASP A 58 -8.87 -10.92 5.99
C ASP A 58 -9.45 -12.07 6.79
N ILE A 59 -8.81 -12.50 7.89
CA ILE A 59 -9.43 -13.45 8.82
C ILE A 59 -10.75 -12.91 9.36
N ILE A 60 -10.83 -11.59 9.57
CA ILE A 60 -12.03 -10.92 10.10
C ILE A 60 -13.04 -10.62 8.98
N LEU A 61 -12.57 -10.15 7.82
CA LEU A 61 -13.42 -9.81 6.67
C LEU A 61 -13.93 -11.04 5.91
N GLY A 62 -13.25 -12.18 6.05
CA GLY A 62 -13.52 -13.41 5.32
C GLY A 62 -12.47 -13.68 4.24
N LEU A 63 -11.93 -14.89 4.25
CA LEU A 63 -11.02 -15.38 3.23
C LEU A 63 -11.78 -16.05 2.08
N SER A 64 -11.36 -15.78 0.86
CA SER A 64 -11.91 -16.35 -0.37
C SER A 64 -10.83 -16.45 -1.45
N TYR A 65 -11.16 -17.02 -2.61
CA TYR A 65 -10.20 -17.18 -3.70
C TYR A 65 -9.69 -15.84 -4.26
N ILE A 66 -10.47 -14.76 -4.15
CA ILE A 66 -10.06 -13.44 -4.65
C ILE A 66 -8.87 -12.88 -3.87
N ASN A 67 -8.70 -13.29 -2.61
CA ASN A 67 -7.60 -12.84 -1.76
C ASN A 67 -6.24 -13.19 -2.41
N LEU A 68 -6.12 -14.29 -3.15
CA LEU A 68 -4.90 -14.60 -3.90
C LEU A 68 -4.50 -13.46 -4.86
N PHE A 69 -5.45 -12.95 -5.64
CA PHE A 69 -5.21 -11.87 -6.60
C PHE A 69 -4.94 -10.54 -5.90
N VAL A 70 -5.61 -10.29 -4.76
CA VAL A 70 -5.33 -9.12 -3.91
C VAL A 70 -3.90 -9.16 -3.38
N TYR A 71 -3.42 -10.33 -2.94
CA TYR A 71 -2.07 -10.50 -2.41
C TYR A 71 -1.02 -10.34 -3.49
N ILE A 72 -1.26 -10.89 -4.68
CA ILE A 72 -0.40 -10.67 -5.85
C ILE A 72 -0.34 -9.18 -6.18
N GLY A 73 -1.49 -8.49 -6.19
CA GLY A 73 -1.56 -7.06 -6.41
C GLY A 73 -0.71 -6.27 -5.39
N PHE A 74 -0.83 -6.55 -4.10
CA PHE A 74 -0.01 -5.89 -3.08
C PHE A 74 1.48 -6.31 -3.11
N ALA A 75 1.80 -7.49 -3.62
CA ALA A 75 3.17 -7.86 -3.93
C ALA A 75 3.75 -6.96 -5.02
N ILE A 76 2.98 -6.62 -6.05
CA ILE A 76 3.39 -5.64 -7.07
C ILE A 76 3.62 -4.25 -6.46
N TYR A 77 2.73 -3.76 -5.58
CA TYR A 77 2.98 -2.52 -4.83
C TYR A 77 4.32 -2.56 -4.09
N TYR A 78 4.56 -3.65 -3.35
CA TYR A 78 5.79 -3.81 -2.58
C TYR A 78 7.03 -3.79 -3.48
N LEU A 79 7.02 -4.57 -4.57
CA LEU A 79 8.14 -4.66 -5.52
C LEU A 79 8.43 -3.31 -6.20
N LEU A 80 7.40 -2.60 -6.64
CA LEU A 80 7.54 -1.26 -7.21
C LEU A 80 8.03 -0.22 -6.19
N GLY A 81 7.78 -0.47 -4.90
CA GLY A 81 8.30 0.32 -3.80
C GLY A 81 9.81 0.19 -3.55
N ILE A 82 10.45 -0.91 -3.95
CA ILE A 82 11.87 -1.18 -3.67
C ILE A 82 12.79 -0.15 -4.35
N ASN A 83 12.46 0.23 -5.59
CA ASN A 83 13.31 1.05 -6.46
C ASN A 83 12.94 2.54 -6.47
N ILE A 84 12.26 3.03 -5.43
CA ILE A 84 11.87 4.44 -5.34
C ILE A 84 13.06 5.28 -4.88
N ASN A 85 13.54 6.14 -5.77
CA ASN A 85 14.73 6.96 -5.55
C ASN A 85 14.41 8.46 -5.42
N ASN A 86 13.29 8.92 -5.98
CA ASN A 86 12.85 10.31 -5.95
C ASN A 86 11.32 10.43 -6.04
N TYR A 87 10.79 11.66 -5.90
CA TYR A 87 9.34 11.91 -5.93
C TYR A 87 8.68 11.54 -7.27
N LYS A 88 9.40 11.68 -8.40
CA LYS A 88 8.87 11.29 -9.72
C LYS A 88 8.68 9.78 -9.79
N SER A 89 9.69 9.00 -9.35
CA SER A 89 9.59 7.54 -9.28
C SER A 89 8.53 7.09 -8.27
N LEU A 90 8.33 7.82 -7.17
CA LEU A 90 7.26 7.52 -6.22
C LEU A 90 5.89 7.65 -6.89
N ILE A 91 5.61 8.80 -7.51
CA ILE A 91 4.32 9.05 -8.16
C ILE A 91 4.09 8.04 -9.30
N ALA A 92 5.07 7.87 -10.19
CA ALA A 92 4.97 6.95 -11.32
C ALA A 92 4.73 5.50 -10.87
N ASN A 93 5.52 5.01 -9.91
CA ASN A 93 5.38 3.64 -9.41
C ASN A 93 4.08 3.42 -8.64
N SER A 94 3.58 4.44 -7.95
CA SER A 94 2.29 4.35 -7.22
C SER A 94 1.11 4.26 -8.19
N ILE A 95 1.10 5.10 -9.23
CA ILE A 95 0.08 5.04 -10.29
C ILE A 95 0.17 3.69 -11.00
N LEU A 96 1.37 3.27 -11.40
CA LEU A 96 1.58 1.97 -12.05
C LEU A 96 1.10 0.81 -11.17
N ALA A 97 1.43 0.83 -9.87
CA ALA A 97 0.97 -0.20 -8.93
C ALA A 97 -0.56 -0.26 -8.84
N SER A 98 -1.23 0.91 -8.78
CA SER A 98 -2.69 0.97 -8.74
C SER A 98 -3.36 0.43 -10.01
N ILE A 99 -2.79 0.74 -11.18
CA ILE A 99 -3.28 0.23 -12.48
C ILE A 99 -3.10 -1.28 -12.55
N LEU A 100 -1.93 -1.79 -12.15
CA LEU A 100 -1.66 -3.23 -12.15
C LEU A 100 -2.53 -3.96 -11.13
N PHE A 101 -2.73 -3.41 -9.94
CA PHE A 101 -3.64 -3.96 -8.94
C PHE A 101 -5.07 -4.03 -9.47
N PHE A 102 -5.55 -2.97 -10.11
CA PHE A 102 -6.85 -2.95 -10.77
C PHE A 102 -6.95 -4.06 -11.82
N ALA A 103 -5.95 -4.20 -12.70
CA ALA A 103 -5.96 -5.25 -13.71
C ALA A 103 -5.96 -6.67 -13.10
N ILE A 104 -5.06 -6.93 -12.14
CA ILE A 104 -4.88 -8.25 -11.52
C ILE A 104 -6.12 -8.67 -10.73
N THR A 105 -6.66 -7.79 -9.90
CA THR A 105 -7.81 -8.14 -9.04
C THR A 105 -9.08 -8.35 -9.84
N ASN A 106 -9.32 -7.54 -10.88
CA ASN A 106 -10.51 -7.71 -11.72
C ASN A 106 -10.38 -8.86 -12.71
N PHE A 107 -9.17 -9.17 -13.17
CA PHE A 107 -8.93 -10.42 -13.87
C PHE A 107 -9.22 -11.63 -12.98
N GLY A 108 -8.85 -11.57 -11.70
CA GLY A 108 -9.23 -12.56 -10.69
C GLY A 108 -10.75 -12.69 -10.51
N SER A 109 -11.46 -11.56 -10.48
CA SER A 109 -12.93 -11.53 -10.42
C SER A 109 -13.56 -12.21 -11.65
N TRP A 110 -12.99 -12.00 -12.84
CA TRP A 110 -13.46 -12.62 -14.08
C TRP A 110 -13.20 -14.13 -14.15
N ILE A 111 -12.04 -14.61 -13.68
CA ILE A 111 -11.76 -16.05 -13.55
C ILE A 111 -12.74 -16.72 -12.57
N GLY A 112 -13.25 -15.94 -11.62
CA GLY A 112 -14.28 -16.35 -10.69
C GLY A 112 -15.60 -16.80 -11.31
N PRO A 113 -16.56 -17.18 -10.46
CA PRO A 113 -17.88 -17.64 -10.90
C PRO A 113 -18.83 -16.48 -11.29
N TRP A 114 -18.40 -15.22 -11.16
CA TRP A 114 -19.29 -14.06 -11.26
C TRP A 114 -19.55 -13.59 -12.70
N TYR A 115 -18.68 -13.94 -13.64
CA TYR A 115 -18.76 -13.47 -15.02
C TYR A 115 -18.59 -14.62 -16.00
N PRO A 116 -19.27 -14.60 -17.16
CA PRO A 116 -19.01 -15.55 -18.23
C PRO A 116 -17.56 -15.48 -18.69
N HIS A 117 -16.93 -16.63 -18.93
CA HIS A 117 -15.55 -16.73 -19.46
C HIS A 117 -15.50 -16.47 -20.96
N THR A 118 -16.00 -15.31 -21.36
CA THR A 118 -16.01 -14.78 -22.73
C THR A 118 -15.42 -13.37 -22.74
N LEU A 119 -15.07 -12.87 -23.92
CA LEU A 119 -14.57 -11.50 -24.06
C LEU A 119 -15.57 -10.45 -23.53
N ASN A 120 -16.87 -10.66 -23.78
CA ASN A 120 -17.90 -9.75 -23.27
C ASN A 120 -18.01 -9.80 -21.74
N GLY A 121 -17.86 -10.99 -21.12
CA GLY A 121 -17.83 -11.11 -19.66
C GLY A 121 -16.61 -10.43 -19.04
N LEU A 122 -15.44 -10.49 -19.72
CA LEU A 122 -14.25 -9.76 -19.31
C LEU A 122 -14.46 -8.25 -19.37
N ILE A 123 -15.02 -7.74 -20.46
CA ILE A 123 -15.33 -6.31 -20.62
C ILE A 123 -16.30 -5.85 -19.53
N ASP A 124 -17.40 -6.58 -19.31
CA ASP A 124 -18.40 -6.25 -18.28
C ASP A 124 -17.77 -6.21 -16.87
N CYS A 125 -16.92 -7.19 -16.55
CA CYS A 125 -16.18 -7.22 -15.28
C CYS A 125 -15.33 -5.96 -15.09
N PHE A 126 -14.58 -5.55 -16.11
CA PHE A 126 -13.71 -4.37 -16.01
C PHE A 126 -14.51 -3.05 -15.99
N VAL A 127 -15.60 -2.95 -16.75
CA VAL A 127 -16.49 -1.77 -16.73
C VAL A 127 -17.11 -1.58 -15.34
N LYS A 128 -17.62 -2.66 -14.74
CA LYS A 128 -18.18 -2.64 -13.37
C LYS A 128 -17.14 -2.38 -12.30
N ALA A 129 -15.87 -2.62 -12.58
CA ALA A 129 -14.78 -2.35 -11.66
C ALA A 129 -14.37 -0.87 -11.59
N ILE A 130 -14.66 -0.05 -12.60
CA ILE A 130 -14.23 1.36 -12.68
C ILE A 130 -14.58 2.19 -11.41
N PRO A 131 -15.77 2.07 -10.80
CA PRO A 131 -16.08 2.78 -9.56
C PRO A 131 -15.16 2.41 -8.40
N PHE A 132 -14.74 1.15 -8.31
CA PHE A 132 -13.83 0.65 -7.26
C PHE A 132 -12.41 1.17 -7.43
N TYR A 133 -11.97 1.43 -8.67
CA TYR A 133 -10.66 2.02 -8.95
C TYR A 133 -10.52 3.43 -8.39
N ARG A 134 -11.63 4.19 -8.32
CA ARG A 134 -11.64 5.53 -7.71
C ARG A 134 -11.18 5.46 -6.25
N GLY A 135 -11.65 4.44 -5.53
CA GLY A 135 -11.22 4.19 -4.16
C GLY A 135 -9.75 3.83 -4.03
N THR A 136 -9.25 2.97 -4.93
CA THR A 136 -7.83 2.59 -4.99
C THR A 136 -6.95 3.82 -5.19
N ILE A 137 -7.17 4.61 -6.25
CA ILE A 137 -6.29 5.72 -6.59
C ILE A 137 -6.34 6.86 -5.57
N LEU A 138 -7.54 7.19 -5.05
CA LEU A 138 -7.68 8.22 -4.02
C LEU A 138 -7.05 7.76 -2.70
N GLY A 139 -7.24 6.49 -2.33
CA GLY A 139 -6.62 5.89 -1.15
C GLY A 139 -5.09 5.94 -1.25
N ASP A 140 -4.53 5.49 -2.38
CA ASP A 140 -3.10 5.51 -2.60
C ASP A 140 -2.53 6.92 -2.51
N LEU A 141 -3.10 7.90 -3.21
CA LEU A 141 -2.61 9.29 -3.18
C LEU A 141 -2.64 9.86 -1.76
N PHE A 142 -3.75 9.65 -1.04
CA PHE A 142 -3.92 10.13 0.32
C PHE A 142 -2.91 9.48 1.28
N TYR A 143 -2.88 8.15 1.33
CA TYR A 143 -2.05 7.43 2.31
C TYR A 143 -0.56 7.48 1.96
N ILE A 144 -0.17 7.53 0.68
CA ILE A 144 1.23 7.73 0.29
C ILE A 144 1.70 9.12 0.72
N GLY A 145 0.87 10.15 0.47
CA GLY A 145 1.12 11.50 0.98
C GLY A 145 1.28 11.52 2.50
N ALA A 146 0.40 10.84 3.23
CA ALA A 146 0.45 10.75 4.68
C ALA A 146 1.72 10.02 5.18
N PHE A 147 2.04 8.83 4.66
CA PHE A 147 3.20 8.05 5.10
C PHE A 147 4.53 8.75 4.78
N PHE A 148 4.71 9.21 3.55
CA PHE A 148 5.95 9.88 3.16
C PHE A 148 6.06 11.28 3.78
N GLY A 149 4.95 12.01 3.89
CA GLY A 149 4.90 13.31 4.56
C GLY A 149 5.27 13.21 6.04
N ALA A 150 4.65 12.28 6.77
CA ALA A 150 4.99 12.03 8.18
C ALA A 150 6.46 11.62 8.35
N TYR A 151 6.97 10.76 7.47
CA TYR A 151 8.38 10.36 7.49
C TYR A 151 9.33 11.55 7.29
N GLU A 152 9.08 12.40 6.30
CA GLU A 152 9.92 13.57 6.03
C GLU A 152 9.81 14.63 7.15
N LEU A 153 8.64 14.83 7.75
CA LEU A 153 8.46 15.70 8.92
C LEU A 153 9.29 15.24 10.12
N VAL A 154 9.22 13.94 10.46
CA VAL A 154 10.02 13.36 11.54
C VAL A 154 11.51 13.45 11.23
N ARG A 155 11.91 13.21 9.98
CA ARG A 155 13.32 13.35 9.55
C ARG A 155 13.79 14.79 9.70
N PHE A 156 13.01 15.76 9.25
CA PHE A 156 13.32 17.18 9.33
C PHE A 156 13.45 17.67 10.77
N TYR A 157 12.53 17.28 11.66
CA TYR A 157 12.59 17.65 13.07
C TYR A 157 13.81 17.06 13.77
N ASN A 158 14.12 15.79 13.52
CA ASN A 158 15.32 15.15 14.07
C ASN A 158 16.63 15.82 13.60
N LEU A 159 16.70 16.24 12.33
CA LEU A 159 17.87 16.96 11.79
C LEU A 159 18.03 18.35 12.42
N ARG A 160 16.93 19.05 12.76
CA ARG A 160 16.98 20.36 13.45
C ARG A 160 17.41 20.24 14.90
N VAL A 161 16.87 19.28 15.65
CA VAL A 161 17.15 19.11 17.09
C VAL A 161 18.55 18.52 17.33
N ARG A 162 19.08 17.72 16.39
CA ARG A 162 20.40 17.08 16.51
C ARG A 162 21.55 17.81 15.81
N LYS A 163 21.33 19.01 15.24
CA LYS A 163 22.48 19.83 14.80
C LYS A 163 23.30 20.18 16.05
N PRO A 164 24.59 19.80 16.14
CA PRO A 164 25.44 20.34 17.17
C PRO A 164 25.53 21.84 16.93
N ILE A 165 25.42 22.62 18.00
CA ILE A 165 25.78 24.03 18.02
C ILE A 165 27.30 24.07 17.77
N THR A 166 27.73 24.00 16.51
CA THR A 166 29.12 24.29 16.16
C THR A 166 29.27 25.80 16.18
N LEU A 167 29.58 26.28 17.39
CA LEU A 167 30.30 27.48 17.77
C LEU A 167 30.49 28.55 16.68
N ARG A 168 29.83 29.69 16.90
CA ARG A 168 30.30 31.02 16.49
C ARG A 168 31.75 31.15 16.98
N LYS A 169 32.74 31.04 16.08
CA LYS A 169 34.06 31.58 16.35
C LYS A 169 34.07 32.99 15.79
N GLU A 170 34.10 33.93 16.73
CA GLU A 170 34.51 35.32 16.55
C GLU A 170 35.95 35.39 16.02
#